data_AF-A0A0F8VXN8-F1
#
_entry.id   AF-A0A0F8VXN8-F1
#
_cell.length_a   1.000
_cell.length_b   1.000
_cell.length_c   1.000
_cell.angle_alpha   90.00
_cell.angle_beta   90.00
_cell.angle_gamma   90.00
#
_symmetry.space_group_name_H-M   'P 1'
#
loop_
_entity.id
_entity.type
_entity.pdbx_description
1 polymer ?
#
loop_
_entity_poly.entity_id
_entity_poly.type
_entity_poly.pdbx_seq_one_letter_code
_entity_poly.pdbx_strand_id
1 'polypeptide(L)'
;CDPATSNVMNSNNTVWCDDGDLCTTSDVCSGGTCTHPNRDDGTSCGSGSDTDCDNPDTCSNGSCQDNSEPAGTGCTDDGDVCTNDVCDGAGDCSHPGLCGACCDGTTGLCEDDVLPGDCTGDQEDWFFDALCSEIICEQHTGACCHGTTGICEDDVLPGECTGDQDEWFEDTLCVNVTCEQHTGACCDGTTGICDDDVQPGDCMGEQEEWFKDTPCSAVTCEQHTGACCHGTTGICDDNVLPGDCVADQDEWFKDTPCSAVTCEQMPGACCVGGGCLEGLEQTFCEVTLGGCWAGPGTLCTDPGVCVPGACCIPDADCVELLECECVGFGGVFGEAG
;
A
#
# COMPACT_ATOMS: atom_id res chain seq x y z
N CYS A 1 61.45 -36.52 -50.04
CA CYS A 1 60.27 -37.39 -49.87
C CYS A 1 59.44 -37.25 -51.14
N ASP A 2 58.72 -38.28 -51.57
CA ASP A 2 57.85 -38.21 -52.75
C ASP A 2 56.43 -37.81 -52.31
N PRO A 3 55.89 -36.66 -52.78
CA PRO A 3 54.61 -36.13 -52.35
C PRO A 3 53.39 -36.91 -52.86
N ALA A 4 53.55 -37.94 -53.70
CA ALA A 4 52.41 -38.60 -54.36
C ALA A 4 51.99 -39.95 -53.76
N THR A 5 52.80 -40.60 -52.90
CA THR A 5 52.57 -42.04 -52.60
C THR A 5 52.69 -42.47 -51.13
N SER A 6 53.09 -41.58 -50.22
CA SER A 6 53.21 -41.89 -48.78
C SER A 6 53.84 -43.27 -48.47
N ASN A 7 54.89 -43.68 -49.22
CA ASN A 7 55.76 -44.77 -48.79
C ASN A 7 57.19 -44.70 -49.35
N VAL A 8 58.11 -45.15 -48.49
CA VAL A 8 59.53 -45.52 -48.58
C VAL A 8 60.62 -44.43 -48.48
N MET A 9 61.44 -44.64 -47.44
CA MET A 9 62.58 -43.87 -46.96
C MET A 9 63.80 -43.89 -47.90
N ASN A 10 64.52 -42.75 -47.96
CA ASN A 10 65.92 -42.68 -48.41
C ASN A 10 66.82 -42.49 -47.17
N SER A 11 68.02 -43.07 -47.21
CA SER A 11 69.12 -43.06 -46.22
C SER A 11 69.45 -41.76 -45.46
N ASN A 12 68.89 -40.60 -45.83
CA ASN A 12 69.05 -39.32 -45.14
C ASN A 12 67.74 -38.71 -44.59
N ASN A 13 66.61 -39.40 -44.70
CA ASN A 13 65.37 -38.94 -44.08
C ASN A 13 64.56 -40.10 -43.51
N THR A 14 64.66 -40.25 -42.19
CA THR A 14 64.03 -41.32 -41.40
C THR A 14 62.75 -40.88 -40.69
N VAL A 15 62.23 -39.68 -40.98
CA VAL A 15 61.03 -39.14 -40.30
C VAL A 15 59.91 -38.92 -41.31
N TRP A 16 58.74 -39.49 -41.02
CA TRP A 16 57.49 -39.22 -41.75
C TRP A 16 57.16 -37.72 -41.64
N CYS A 17 56.73 -37.13 -42.76
CA CYS A 17 56.48 -35.69 -42.88
C CYS A 17 55.01 -35.32 -42.62
N ASP A 18 54.18 -36.33 -42.39
CA ASP A 18 52.80 -36.20 -41.96
C ASP A 18 52.80 -35.82 -40.48
N ASP A 19 52.26 -34.65 -40.16
CA ASP A 19 52.14 -34.15 -38.80
C ASP A 19 50.88 -34.66 -38.08
N GLY A 20 50.01 -35.40 -38.79
CA GLY A 20 48.78 -35.95 -38.26
C GLY A 20 47.70 -34.91 -37.99
N ASP A 21 47.90 -33.65 -38.40
CA ASP A 21 46.92 -32.59 -38.24
C ASP A 21 45.84 -32.70 -39.35
N LEU A 22 44.58 -32.74 -38.93
CA LEU A 22 43.44 -32.80 -39.87
C LEU A 22 43.27 -31.51 -40.67
N CYS A 23 43.93 -30.42 -40.25
CA CYS A 23 43.89 -29.09 -40.84
C CYS A 23 45.11 -28.70 -41.66
N THR A 24 46.05 -29.63 -41.82
CA THR A 24 47.09 -29.55 -42.84
C THR A 24 46.75 -30.49 -43.99
N THR A 25 47.29 -30.22 -45.17
CA THR A 25 47.10 -31.08 -46.33
C THR A 25 48.34 -31.07 -47.21
N SER A 26 48.62 -32.24 -47.79
CA SER A 26 49.69 -32.42 -48.75
C SER A 26 51.06 -32.03 -48.19
N ASP A 27 51.48 -32.66 -47.11
CA ASP A 27 52.77 -32.39 -46.46
C ASP A 27 53.93 -32.58 -47.43
N VAL A 28 54.64 -31.49 -47.70
CA VAL A 28 55.71 -31.45 -48.69
C VAL A 28 57.06 -31.40 -47.99
N CYS A 29 57.95 -32.26 -48.43
CA CYS A 29 59.31 -32.36 -47.96
C CYS A 29 60.24 -31.72 -49.00
N SER A 30 60.68 -30.49 -48.74
CA SER A 30 61.51 -29.68 -49.63
C SER A 30 62.86 -29.37 -48.98
N GLY A 31 63.96 -29.76 -49.64
CA GLY A 31 65.31 -29.46 -49.16
C GLY A 31 65.71 -30.11 -47.82
N GLY A 32 65.02 -31.17 -47.39
CA GLY A 32 65.22 -31.79 -46.07
C GLY A 32 64.40 -31.17 -44.93
N THR A 33 63.52 -30.20 -45.23
CA THR A 33 62.56 -29.59 -44.29
C THR A 33 61.14 -30.03 -44.65
N CYS A 34 60.32 -30.30 -43.63
CA CYS A 34 58.90 -30.57 -43.77
C CYS A 34 58.09 -29.28 -43.73
N THR A 35 57.15 -29.13 -44.66
CA THR A 35 56.20 -28.02 -44.73
C THR A 35 54.80 -28.60 -44.80
N HIS A 36 53.88 -28.09 -43.97
CA HIS A 36 52.50 -28.56 -43.86
C HIS A 36 51.58 -27.40 -44.30
N PRO A 37 51.12 -27.36 -45.56
CA PRO A 37 50.18 -26.35 -46.02
C PRO A 37 48.85 -26.45 -45.27
N ASN A 38 48.37 -25.33 -44.75
CA ASN A 38 47.04 -25.26 -44.12
C ASN A 38 45.94 -25.59 -45.14
N ARG A 39 44.92 -26.32 -44.70
CA ARG A 39 43.62 -26.39 -45.38
C ARG A 39 42.92 -25.03 -45.30
N ASP A 40 41.94 -24.83 -46.18
CA ASP A 40 41.11 -23.63 -46.17
C ASP A 40 40.39 -23.48 -44.82
N ASP A 41 40.35 -22.26 -44.29
CA ASP A 41 39.61 -21.96 -43.06
C ASP A 41 38.13 -22.34 -43.23
N GLY A 42 37.56 -23.00 -42.21
CA GLY A 42 36.20 -23.56 -42.27
C GLY A 42 36.11 -24.99 -42.81
N THR A 43 37.22 -25.62 -43.23
CA THR A 43 37.22 -27.05 -43.56
C THR A 43 36.92 -27.88 -42.32
N SER A 44 36.01 -28.85 -42.41
CA SER A 44 35.69 -29.71 -41.28
C SER A 44 36.90 -30.55 -40.85
N CYS A 45 37.10 -30.63 -39.54
CA CYS A 45 38.13 -31.43 -38.89
C CYS A 45 37.52 -32.04 -37.62
N GLY A 46 38.31 -32.78 -36.82
CA GLY A 46 37.93 -33.17 -35.47
C GLY A 46 36.54 -33.82 -35.33
N SER A 47 35.80 -33.37 -34.31
CA SER A 47 34.41 -33.69 -34.02
C SER A 47 33.46 -33.09 -35.06
N GLY A 48 32.52 -33.89 -35.55
CA GLY A 48 31.41 -33.42 -36.38
C GLY A 48 30.11 -33.25 -35.60
N SER A 49 30.20 -33.16 -34.27
CA SER A 49 29.05 -33.01 -33.38
C SER A 49 28.40 -31.63 -33.59
N ASP A 50 27.07 -31.61 -33.51
CA ASP A 50 26.24 -30.43 -33.75
C ASP A 50 25.09 -30.50 -32.74
N THR A 51 25.33 -29.92 -31.57
CA THR A 51 24.42 -29.85 -30.42
C THR A 51 24.24 -28.40 -30.00
N ASP A 52 23.34 -28.13 -29.05
CA ASP A 52 23.13 -26.78 -28.53
C ASP A 52 24.39 -26.13 -27.97
N CYS A 53 25.38 -26.93 -27.53
CA CYS A 53 26.62 -26.45 -26.90
C CYS A 53 27.88 -26.73 -27.71
N ASP A 54 27.78 -27.42 -28.85
CA ASP A 54 28.93 -27.86 -29.62
C ASP A 54 28.63 -27.79 -31.12
N ASN A 55 29.38 -26.98 -31.86
CA ASN A 55 29.29 -26.94 -33.31
C ASN A 55 30.40 -27.80 -33.94
N PRO A 56 30.24 -28.27 -35.20
CA PRO A 56 31.27 -29.05 -35.86
C PRO A 56 32.62 -28.33 -35.92
N ASP A 57 33.70 -29.05 -35.61
CA ASP A 57 35.05 -28.48 -35.58
C ASP A 57 35.50 -28.05 -36.98
N THR A 58 36.20 -26.94 -37.04
CA THR A 58 36.70 -26.38 -38.30
C THR A 58 38.13 -25.90 -38.22
N CYS A 59 38.82 -25.99 -39.34
CA CYS A 59 40.18 -25.51 -39.45
C CYS A 59 40.23 -23.98 -39.38
N SER A 60 41.15 -23.45 -38.57
CA SER A 60 41.54 -22.05 -38.59
C SER A 60 43.05 -21.93 -38.50
N ASN A 61 43.66 -21.28 -39.48
CA ASN A 61 45.11 -21.03 -39.54
C ASN A 61 45.97 -22.31 -39.37
N GLY A 62 45.49 -23.44 -39.91
CA GLY A 62 46.23 -24.71 -39.91
C GLY A 62 46.09 -25.54 -38.63
N SER A 63 45.20 -25.16 -37.71
CA SER A 63 44.86 -25.97 -36.54
C SER A 63 43.37 -26.26 -36.52
N CYS A 64 43.00 -27.46 -36.08
CA CYS A 64 41.60 -27.78 -35.81
C CYS A 64 41.13 -27.02 -34.57
N GLN A 65 40.02 -26.29 -34.68
CA GLN A 65 39.43 -25.57 -33.57
C GLN A 65 38.14 -26.29 -33.13
N ASP A 66 38.09 -26.59 -31.84
CA ASP A 66 36.88 -27.02 -31.16
C ASP A 66 35.90 -25.83 -31.20
N ASN A 67 34.72 -26.03 -31.77
CA ASN A 67 33.73 -24.95 -31.93
C ASN A 67 32.61 -25.04 -30.89
N SER A 68 32.99 -25.31 -29.64
CA SER A 68 32.07 -25.29 -28.50
C SER A 68 31.50 -23.90 -28.27
N GLU A 69 30.21 -23.84 -27.94
CA GLU A 69 29.54 -22.61 -27.56
C GLU A 69 30.11 -22.04 -26.25
N PRO A 70 30.10 -20.71 -26.06
CA PRO A 70 30.55 -20.10 -24.82
C PRO A 70 29.84 -20.64 -23.59
N ALA A 71 30.56 -20.71 -22.46
CA ALA A 71 29.96 -21.03 -21.18
C ALA A 71 28.83 -20.04 -20.84
N GLY A 72 27.67 -20.55 -20.42
CA GLY A 72 26.48 -19.74 -20.15
C GLY A 72 25.51 -19.60 -21.34
N THR A 73 25.85 -20.08 -22.55
CA THR A 73 24.87 -20.18 -23.64
C THR A 73 23.75 -21.15 -23.23
N GLY A 74 22.49 -20.74 -23.38
CA GLY A 74 21.36 -21.60 -23.01
C GLY A 74 21.27 -22.85 -23.89
N CYS A 75 20.99 -23.99 -23.29
CA CYS A 75 20.83 -25.28 -23.99
C CYS A 75 19.47 -25.93 -23.70
N THR A 76 19.25 -27.13 -24.23
CA THR A 76 18.01 -27.88 -23.99
C THR A 76 17.73 -28.03 -22.49
N ASP A 77 16.54 -27.56 -22.10
CA ASP A 77 15.95 -27.69 -20.77
C ASP A 77 15.78 -29.16 -20.34
N ASP A 78 16.26 -29.52 -19.15
CA ASP A 78 16.10 -30.86 -18.58
C ASP A 78 14.71 -31.12 -17.97
N GLY A 79 13.88 -30.08 -17.90
CA GLY A 79 12.53 -30.08 -17.36
C GLY A 79 12.47 -29.83 -15.86
N ASP A 80 13.60 -29.57 -15.20
CA ASP A 80 13.68 -29.18 -13.80
C ASP A 80 13.84 -27.66 -13.68
N VAL A 81 12.80 -27.01 -13.17
CA VAL A 81 12.79 -25.56 -12.91
C VAL A 81 13.90 -25.13 -11.93
N CYS A 82 14.43 -26.09 -11.16
CA CYS A 82 15.47 -25.88 -10.19
C CYS A 82 16.89 -25.92 -10.77
N THR A 83 17.04 -26.05 -12.08
CA THR A 83 18.35 -26.00 -12.74
C THR A 83 18.45 -24.81 -13.70
N ASN A 84 19.67 -24.43 -14.04
CA ASN A 84 19.94 -23.43 -15.07
C ASN A 84 20.64 -24.10 -16.25
N ASP A 85 19.91 -24.42 -17.31
CA ASP A 85 20.43 -25.14 -18.46
C ASP A 85 21.37 -24.29 -19.31
N VAL A 86 22.68 -24.47 -19.11
CA VAL A 86 23.69 -23.71 -19.82
C VAL A 86 24.88 -24.56 -20.23
N CYS A 87 25.48 -24.21 -21.35
CA CYS A 87 26.72 -24.81 -21.82
C CYS A 87 27.86 -24.57 -20.83
N ASP A 88 28.70 -25.57 -20.64
CA ASP A 88 29.87 -25.51 -19.75
C ASP A 88 31.12 -24.87 -20.41
N GLY A 89 31.05 -24.61 -21.72
CA GLY A 89 32.15 -24.09 -22.53
C GLY A 89 33.11 -25.16 -23.07
N ALA A 90 32.83 -26.43 -22.82
CA ALA A 90 33.57 -27.59 -23.33
C ALA A 90 32.76 -28.44 -24.33
N GLY A 91 31.54 -28.00 -24.67
CA GLY A 91 30.67 -28.67 -25.64
C GLY A 91 29.46 -29.37 -25.02
N ASP A 92 29.36 -29.41 -23.69
CA ASP A 92 28.31 -30.13 -22.99
C ASP A 92 27.29 -29.16 -22.35
N CYS A 93 26.03 -29.58 -22.32
CA CYS A 93 24.97 -28.89 -21.58
C CYS A 93 25.08 -29.26 -20.09
N SER A 94 25.13 -28.25 -19.23
CA SER A 94 25.19 -28.40 -17.77
C SER A 94 23.91 -27.85 -17.14
N HIS A 95 23.50 -28.48 -16.04
CA HIS A 95 22.27 -28.16 -15.31
C HIS A 95 22.59 -27.81 -13.85
N PRO A 96 23.37 -26.74 -13.57
CA PRO A 96 23.67 -26.31 -12.21
C PRO A 96 22.39 -25.95 -11.46
N GLY A 97 22.30 -26.41 -10.20
CA GLY A 97 21.18 -26.13 -9.32
C GLY A 97 21.04 -24.64 -9.01
N LEU A 98 19.79 -24.18 -9.00
CA LEU A 98 19.35 -22.83 -8.65
C LEU A 98 18.52 -22.80 -7.37
N CYS A 99 17.89 -23.91 -7.02
CA CYS A 99 16.99 -23.98 -5.89
C CYS A 99 17.73 -24.09 -4.55
N GLY A 100 16.93 -23.99 -3.50
CA GLY A 100 17.35 -24.22 -2.13
C GLY A 100 16.15 -24.59 -1.28
N ALA A 101 16.36 -24.61 0.03
CA ALA A 101 15.29 -24.77 0.99
C ALA A 101 14.78 -23.39 1.43
N CYS A 102 13.47 -23.27 1.62
CA CYS A 102 12.81 -22.09 2.16
C CYS A 102 12.19 -22.44 3.51
N CYS A 103 12.59 -21.73 4.57
CA CYS A 103 12.02 -21.86 5.90
C CYS A 103 11.02 -20.75 6.16
N ASP A 104 9.78 -21.13 6.47
CA ASP A 104 8.77 -20.22 7.00
C ASP A 104 9.04 -20.02 8.49
N GLY A 105 9.56 -18.84 8.84
CA GLY A 105 9.87 -18.47 10.21
C GLY A 105 8.65 -18.31 11.11
N THR A 106 7.45 -18.09 10.55
CA THR A 106 6.20 -18.01 11.31
C THR A 106 5.66 -19.41 11.66
N THR A 107 5.72 -20.37 10.72
CA THR A 107 5.13 -21.70 10.91
C THR A 107 6.16 -22.80 11.22
N GLY A 108 7.44 -22.53 11.04
CA GLY A 108 8.53 -23.51 11.18
C GLY A 108 8.46 -24.61 10.12
N LEU A 109 7.67 -24.39 9.06
CA LEU A 109 7.60 -25.30 7.93
C LEU A 109 8.78 -25.03 6.99
N CYS A 110 9.16 -26.08 6.27
CA CYS A 110 10.24 -26.02 5.30
C CYS A 110 9.77 -26.59 3.98
N GLU A 111 10.11 -25.91 2.88
CA GLU A 111 9.88 -26.37 1.52
C GLU A 111 11.23 -26.52 0.78
N ASP A 112 11.44 -27.70 0.19
CA ASP A 112 12.58 -28.02 -0.67
C ASP A 112 12.33 -27.52 -2.10
N ASP A 113 13.38 -27.43 -2.91
CA ASP A 113 13.28 -27.13 -4.34
C ASP A 113 12.65 -25.75 -4.64
N VAL A 114 12.92 -24.77 -3.77
CA VAL A 114 12.36 -23.42 -3.88
C VAL A 114 13.36 -22.48 -4.56
N LEU A 115 12.89 -21.76 -5.58
CA LEU A 115 13.66 -20.69 -6.21
C LEU A 115 13.83 -19.49 -5.26
N PRO A 116 14.97 -18.77 -5.31
CA PRO A 116 15.22 -17.65 -4.40
C PRO A 116 14.17 -16.53 -4.51
N GLY A 117 13.50 -16.39 -5.66
CA GLY A 117 12.43 -15.40 -5.86
C GLY A 117 11.05 -15.84 -5.38
N ASP A 118 10.88 -17.12 -5.03
CA ASP A 118 9.62 -17.68 -4.54
C ASP A 118 9.61 -17.78 -3.00
N CYS A 119 10.79 -17.76 -2.38
CA CYS A 119 10.96 -17.65 -0.92
C CYS A 119 10.84 -16.17 -0.49
N THR A 120 9.63 -15.62 -0.56
CA THR A 120 9.38 -14.20 -0.28
C THR A 120 8.25 -14.03 0.72
N GLY A 121 8.62 -13.76 1.97
CA GLY A 121 7.73 -13.37 3.06
C GLY A 121 8.54 -12.64 4.13
N ASP A 122 7.88 -11.93 5.03
CA ASP A 122 8.54 -11.08 6.04
C ASP A 122 9.41 -11.88 7.03
N GLN A 123 9.29 -13.21 7.06
CA GLN A 123 10.03 -14.14 7.92
C GLN A 123 10.48 -15.41 7.16
N GLU A 124 10.62 -15.32 5.83
CA GLU A 124 11.09 -16.46 5.03
C GLU A 124 12.62 -16.42 4.91
N ASP A 125 13.27 -17.50 5.34
CA ASP A 125 14.72 -17.67 5.25
C ASP A 125 15.07 -18.65 4.13
N TRP A 126 15.83 -18.17 3.14
CA TRP A 126 16.25 -18.97 1.98
C TRP A 126 17.68 -19.50 2.12
N PHE A 127 17.84 -20.80 1.86
CA PHE A 127 19.11 -21.52 1.97
C PHE A 127 19.51 -22.12 0.61
N PHE A 128 20.45 -21.48 -0.08
CA PHE A 128 20.96 -21.96 -1.38
C PHE A 128 21.56 -23.36 -1.30
N ASP A 129 21.22 -24.23 -2.25
CA ASP A 129 21.78 -25.57 -2.40
C ASP A 129 21.69 -26.40 -1.10
N ALA A 130 20.60 -26.19 -0.35
CA ALA A 130 20.32 -26.87 0.90
C ALA A 130 18.99 -27.60 0.82
N LEU A 131 18.86 -28.67 1.61
CA LEU A 131 17.61 -29.39 1.83
C LEU A 131 17.07 -29.11 3.23
N CYS A 132 15.76 -29.13 3.40
CA CYS A 132 15.04 -29.07 4.65
C CYS A 132 15.50 -30.11 5.68
N SER A 133 16.08 -31.24 5.22
CA SER A 133 16.65 -32.25 6.10
C SER A 133 18.01 -31.89 6.72
N GLU A 134 18.66 -30.84 6.19
CA GLU A 134 20.01 -30.40 6.57
C GLU A 134 20.00 -29.07 7.33
N ILE A 135 18.90 -28.32 7.25
CA ILE A 135 18.68 -27.07 7.96
C ILE A 135 17.67 -27.23 9.09
N ILE A 136 17.73 -26.34 10.07
CA ILE A 136 16.76 -26.27 11.16
C ILE A 136 15.90 -25.03 10.90
N CYS A 137 14.63 -25.23 10.49
CA CYS A 137 13.66 -24.14 10.46
C CYS A 137 13.13 -23.91 11.88
N GLU A 138 13.78 -23.02 12.60
CA GLU A 138 13.25 -22.56 13.89
C GLU A 138 12.11 -21.58 13.61
N GLN A 139 11.03 -21.66 14.39
CA GLN A 139 10.05 -20.58 14.38
C GLN A 139 10.73 -19.35 14.98
N HIS A 140 10.75 -18.26 14.24
CA HIS A 140 11.23 -16.98 14.73
C HIS A 140 10.26 -16.52 15.82
N THR A 141 10.78 -16.53 17.03
CA THR A 141 10.09 -16.01 18.21
C THR A 141 10.86 -14.79 18.70
N GLY A 142 10.15 -13.88 19.32
CA GLY A 142 10.71 -12.61 19.75
C GLY A 142 10.19 -12.19 21.11
N ALA A 143 10.74 -11.10 21.61
CA ALA A 143 10.23 -10.45 22.80
C ALA A 143 9.04 -9.59 22.41
N CYS A 144 7.89 -9.81 23.04
CA CYS A 144 6.75 -8.91 22.95
C CYS A 144 6.76 -7.96 24.15
N CYS A 145 6.95 -6.67 23.89
CA CYS A 145 6.76 -5.66 24.91
C CYS A 145 5.32 -5.16 24.87
N HIS A 146 4.58 -5.37 25.96
CA HIS A 146 3.22 -4.86 26.09
C HIS A 146 3.24 -3.40 26.53
N GLY A 147 3.06 -2.50 25.58
CA GLY A 147 3.19 -1.06 25.80
C GLY A 147 2.25 -0.50 26.87
N THR A 148 1.07 -1.10 27.06
CA THR A 148 0.12 -0.67 28.10
C THR A 148 0.49 -1.11 29.51
N THR A 149 1.32 -2.13 29.68
CA THR A 149 1.66 -2.69 31.01
C THR A 149 3.14 -2.59 31.36
N GLY A 150 4.01 -2.37 30.37
CA GLY A 150 5.46 -2.47 30.52
C GLY A 150 5.95 -3.89 30.81
N ILE A 151 5.08 -4.90 30.63
CA ILE A 151 5.44 -6.31 30.78
C ILE A 151 6.03 -6.77 29.46
N CYS A 152 7.13 -7.50 29.53
CA CYS A 152 7.74 -8.15 28.38
C CYS A 152 7.60 -9.66 28.48
N GLU A 153 7.21 -10.30 27.38
CA GLU A 153 7.09 -11.75 27.23
C GLU A 153 8.11 -12.26 26.20
N ASP A 154 8.88 -13.28 26.57
CA ASP A 154 9.84 -13.97 25.69
C ASP A 154 9.14 -15.03 24.83
N ASP A 155 9.80 -15.45 23.75
CA ASP A 155 9.37 -16.56 22.89
C ASP A 155 7.97 -16.35 22.26
N VAL A 156 7.59 -15.10 22.00
CA VAL A 156 6.28 -14.73 21.43
C VAL A 156 6.34 -14.71 19.92
N LEU A 157 5.35 -15.32 19.27
CA LEU A 157 5.21 -15.26 17.82
C LEU A 157 4.77 -13.84 17.37
N PRO A 158 5.24 -13.35 16.22
CA PRO A 158 4.94 -12.00 15.76
C PRO A 158 3.42 -11.72 15.62
N GLY A 159 2.62 -12.73 15.26
CA GLY A 159 1.16 -12.62 15.17
C GLY A 159 0.43 -12.66 16.52
N GLU A 160 1.12 -12.95 17.62
CA GLU A 160 0.56 -13.00 18.97
C GLU A 160 0.79 -11.69 19.75
N CYS A 161 1.78 -10.88 19.34
CA CYS A 161 2.06 -9.56 19.92
C CYS A 161 1.17 -8.47 19.30
N THR A 162 -0.08 -8.38 19.76
CA THR A 162 -1.14 -7.61 19.05
C THR A 162 -1.93 -6.64 19.93
N GLY A 163 -1.50 -6.39 21.17
CA GLY A 163 -2.13 -5.41 22.05
C GLY A 163 -1.88 -3.97 21.59
N ASP A 164 -2.71 -3.05 22.10
CA ASP A 164 -2.51 -1.62 21.88
C ASP A 164 -1.15 -1.20 22.42
N GLN A 165 -0.36 -0.52 21.59
CA GLN A 165 1.01 -0.09 21.91
C GLN A 165 2.03 -1.23 22.09
N ASP A 166 1.67 -2.47 21.74
CA ASP A 166 2.62 -3.58 21.81
C ASP A 166 3.69 -3.45 20.71
N GLU A 167 4.93 -3.74 21.07
CA GLU A 167 6.08 -3.73 20.17
C GLU A 167 6.77 -5.10 20.21
N TRP A 168 6.88 -5.73 19.05
CA TRP A 168 7.54 -7.02 18.89
C TRP A 168 8.99 -6.84 18.44
N PHE A 169 9.91 -7.57 19.07
CA PHE A 169 11.34 -7.53 18.79
C PHE A 169 11.80 -8.91 18.31
N GLU A 170 12.05 -9.01 17.01
CA GLU A 170 12.53 -10.22 16.32
C GLU A 170 13.79 -10.81 16.96
N ASP A 171 13.80 -12.14 17.16
CA ASP A 171 14.92 -12.93 17.66
C ASP A 171 15.63 -12.34 18.89
N THR A 172 14.87 -11.59 19.69
CA THR A 172 15.37 -10.85 20.83
C THR A 172 14.68 -11.34 22.09
N LEU A 173 15.43 -11.44 23.18
CA LEU A 173 14.89 -11.71 24.51
C LEU A 173 14.63 -10.41 25.27
N CYS A 174 13.63 -10.42 26.14
CA CYS A 174 13.21 -9.34 27.02
C CYS A 174 14.35 -8.76 27.85
N VAL A 175 15.38 -9.54 28.19
CA VAL A 175 16.57 -9.04 28.89
C VAL A 175 17.34 -7.95 28.10
N ASN A 176 17.17 -7.93 26.77
CA ASN A 176 17.78 -6.97 25.85
C ASN A 176 16.79 -5.92 25.34
N VAL A 177 15.50 -6.04 25.68
CA VAL A 177 14.45 -5.08 25.33
C VAL A 177 14.21 -4.16 26.52
N THR A 178 14.18 -2.86 26.28
CA THR A 178 13.72 -1.90 27.29
C THR A 178 12.21 -1.77 27.14
N CYS A 179 11.46 -2.59 27.87
CA CYS A 179 10.02 -2.54 27.85
C CYS A 179 9.51 -1.56 28.91
N GLU A 180 9.05 -0.40 28.46
CA GLU A 180 8.47 0.63 29.30
C GLU A 180 6.98 0.73 29.03
N GLN A 181 6.22 1.03 30.08
CA GLN A 181 4.82 1.35 29.91
C GLN A 181 4.71 2.71 29.19
N HIS A 182 4.09 2.72 28.02
CA HIS A 182 3.79 3.94 27.29
C HIS A 182 2.69 4.71 28.02
N THR A 183 3.04 5.92 28.45
CA THR A 183 2.12 6.92 28.96
C THR A 183 2.24 8.16 28.08
N GLY A 184 1.27 9.06 28.16
CA GLY A 184 1.22 10.22 27.28
C GLY A 184 0.41 11.35 27.86
N ALA A 185 0.44 12.49 27.18
CA ALA A 185 -0.43 13.60 27.48
C ALA A 185 -1.85 13.25 27.06
N CYS A 186 -2.82 13.45 27.95
CA CYS A 186 -4.23 13.46 27.63
C CYS A 186 -4.72 14.89 27.61
N CYS A 187 -5.19 15.33 26.46
CA CYS A 187 -5.74 16.67 26.28
C CYS A 187 -7.25 16.63 26.27
N ASP A 188 -7.89 17.25 27.26
CA ASP A 188 -9.33 17.46 27.26
C ASP A 188 -9.66 18.71 26.44
N GLY A 189 -10.12 18.48 25.21
CA GLY A 189 -10.58 19.51 24.31
C GLY A 189 -11.77 20.34 24.82
N THR A 190 -12.50 19.85 25.83
CA THR A 190 -13.65 20.56 26.43
C THR A 190 -13.21 21.61 27.43
N THR A 191 -12.15 21.33 28.20
CA THR A 191 -11.66 22.23 29.26
C THR A 191 -10.34 22.92 28.91
N GLY A 192 -9.62 22.45 27.90
CA GLY A 192 -8.26 22.88 27.58
C GLY A 192 -7.23 22.42 28.64
N ILE A 193 -7.62 21.50 29.52
CA ILE A 193 -6.72 20.92 30.53
C ILE A 193 -5.96 19.77 29.88
N CYS A 194 -4.66 19.71 30.16
CA CYS A 194 -3.81 18.62 29.75
C CYS A 194 -3.24 17.93 30.99
N ASP A 195 -3.38 16.61 31.05
CA ASP A 195 -2.80 15.76 32.09
C ASP A 195 -1.64 14.93 31.53
N ASP A 196 -0.50 14.94 32.22
CA ASP A 196 0.69 14.15 31.89
C ASP A 196 0.57 12.71 32.42
N ASP A 197 1.38 11.80 31.87
CA ASP A 197 1.54 10.41 32.33
C ASP A 197 0.23 9.59 32.31
N VAL A 198 -0.68 9.88 31.38
CA VAL A 198 -1.98 9.21 31.23
C VAL A 198 -1.85 7.98 30.33
N GLN A 199 -2.49 6.88 30.72
CA GLN A 199 -2.55 5.67 29.88
C GLN A 199 -3.57 5.87 28.74
N PRO A 200 -3.38 5.23 27.57
CA PRO A 200 -4.31 5.36 26.44
C PRO A 200 -5.78 5.07 26.81
N GLY A 201 -6.01 4.05 27.65
CA GLY A 201 -7.36 3.65 28.08
C GLY A 201 -8.02 4.59 29.09
N ASP A 202 -7.25 5.49 29.71
CA ASP A 202 -7.74 6.47 30.69
C ASP A 202 -8.08 7.83 30.04
N CYS A 203 -7.75 8.01 28.75
CA CYS A 203 -8.03 9.21 27.95
C CYS A 203 -9.14 8.91 26.93
N MET A 204 -10.39 8.90 27.39
CA MET A 204 -11.54 8.33 26.67
C MET A 204 -12.78 9.25 26.64
N GLY A 205 -12.60 10.56 26.65
CA GLY A 205 -13.64 11.56 26.42
C GLY A 205 -13.93 11.81 24.93
N GLU A 206 -15.13 12.32 24.62
CA GLU A 206 -15.55 12.64 23.24
C GLU A 206 -14.66 13.70 22.55
N GLN A 207 -13.93 14.50 23.34
CA GLN A 207 -12.96 15.49 22.87
C GLN A 207 -11.57 15.30 23.46
N GLU A 208 -11.32 14.15 24.07
CA GLU A 208 -10.01 13.83 24.60
C GLU A 208 -9.12 13.29 23.48
N GLU A 209 -7.91 13.84 23.39
CA GLU A 209 -6.89 13.39 22.45
C GLU A 209 -5.63 12.97 23.22
N TRP A 210 -5.20 11.74 23.00
CA TRP A 210 -4.04 11.15 23.67
C TRP A 210 -2.81 11.21 22.77
N PHE A 211 -1.68 11.62 23.34
CA PHE A 211 -0.41 11.78 22.63
C PHE A 211 0.66 10.84 23.21
N LYS A 212 1.00 9.77 22.47
CA LYS A 212 2.00 8.75 22.87
C LYS A 212 3.33 9.39 23.26
N ASP A 213 3.87 9.01 24.42
CA ASP A 213 5.20 9.36 24.93
C ASP A 213 5.52 10.87 24.86
N THR A 214 4.48 11.69 24.88
CA THR A 214 4.57 13.14 24.68
C THR A 214 4.05 13.83 25.93
N PRO A 215 4.82 14.71 26.58
CA PRO A 215 4.32 15.48 27.72
C PRO A 215 3.47 16.66 27.27
N CYS A 216 2.57 17.13 28.12
CA CYS A 216 1.69 18.27 27.93
C CYS A 216 2.42 19.56 27.57
N SER A 217 3.68 19.72 28.02
CA SER A 217 4.51 20.86 27.62
C SER A 217 4.84 20.94 26.13
N ALA A 218 4.67 19.83 25.40
CA ALA A 218 4.86 19.72 23.95
C ALA A 218 3.53 19.62 23.18
N VAL A 219 2.40 19.54 23.88
CA VAL A 219 1.05 19.44 23.29
C VAL A 219 0.36 20.79 23.43
N THR A 220 -0.25 21.26 22.34
CA THR A 220 -1.10 22.46 22.39
C THR A 220 -2.51 22.05 22.76
N CYS A 221 -2.82 22.08 24.06
CA CYS A 221 -4.16 21.81 24.57
C CYS A 221 -5.02 23.07 24.51
N GLU A 222 -5.74 23.26 23.41
CA GLU A 222 -6.69 24.36 23.31
C GLU A 222 -8.10 23.85 23.62
N GLN A 223 -8.82 24.63 24.41
CA GLN A 223 -10.25 24.43 24.57
C GLN A 223 -10.92 24.66 23.21
N HIS A 224 -11.57 23.63 22.68
CA HIS A 224 -12.30 23.72 21.43
C HIS A 224 -13.61 24.47 21.67
N THR A 225 -13.74 25.61 21.00
CA THR A 225 -15.01 26.34 20.89
C THR A 225 -15.52 26.21 19.46
N GLY A 226 -16.83 26.26 19.28
CA GLY A 226 -17.45 26.04 17.98
C GLY A 226 -18.69 26.90 17.75
N ALA A 227 -19.25 26.82 16.57
CA ALA A 227 -20.56 27.38 16.26
C ALA A 227 -21.63 26.49 16.87
N CYS A 228 -22.60 27.09 17.56
CA CYS A 228 -23.82 26.42 18.01
C CYS A 228 -24.99 26.89 17.15
N CYS A 229 -25.53 25.98 16.36
CA CYS A 229 -26.75 26.21 15.59
C CYS A 229 -27.95 25.82 16.45
N HIS A 230 -28.74 26.80 16.88
CA HIS A 230 -29.94 26.55 17.63
C HIS A 230 -31.05 26.08 16.71
N GLY A 231 -31.39 24.79 16.73
CA GLY A 231 -32.37 24.23 15.79
C GLY A 231 -33.70 24.98 15.85
N THR A 232 -34.19 25.26 17.06
CA THR A 232 -35.50 25.92 17.28
C THR A 232 -35.60 27.36 16.79
N THR A 233 -34.48 28.09 16.68
CA THR A 233 -34.49 29.52 16.33
C THR A 233 -33.77 29.84 15.03
N GLY A 234 -32.95 28.92 14.50
CA GLY A 234 -32.06 29.16 13.38
C GLY A 234 -30.96 30.18 13.68
N ILE A 235 -30.79 30.58 14.95
CA ILE A 235 -29.74 31.48 15.40
C ILE A 235 -28.45 30.67 15.52
N CYS A 236 -27.34 31.28 15.11
CA CYS A 236 -26.01 30.72 15.31
C CYS A 236 -25.22 31.56 16.31
N ASP A 237 -24.68 30.92 17.33
CA ASP A 237 -23.77 31.54 18.29
C ASP A 237 -22.33 31.06 18.08
N ASP A 238 -21.39 32.01 18.00
CA ASP A 238 -19.96 31.74 17.83
C ASP A 238 -19.26 31.49 19.17
N ASN A 239 -18.17 30.71 19.13
CA ASN A 239 -17.30 30.39 20.26
C ASN A 239 -18.03 29.73 21.45
N VAL A 240 -19.02 28.90 21.17
CA VAL A 240 -19.79 28.16 22.16
C VAL A 240 -19.07 26.87 22.54
N LEU A 241 -19.07 26.54 23.82
CA LEU A 241 -18.55 25.26 24.30
C LEU A 241 -19.52 24.13 23.97
N PRO A 242 -19.03 22.90 23.73
CA PRO A 242 -19.90 21.76 23.37
C PRO A 242 -21.01 21.53 24.41
N GLY A 243 -20.68 21.60 25.70
CA GLY A 243 -21.64 21.42 26.80
C GLY A 243 -22.65 22.56 26.96
N ASP A 244 -22.41 23.71 26.33
CA ASP A 244 -23.32 24.85 26.32
C ASP A 244 -24.27 24.84 25.09
N CYS A 245 -24.02 23.94 24.13
CA CYS A 245 -24.82 23.75 22.91
C CYS A 245 -25.65 22.45 22.97
N VAL A 246 -26.60 22.41 23.91
CA VAL A 246 -27.33 21.17 24.27
C VAL A 246 -28.86 21.34 24.33
N ALA A 247 -29.41 22.44 23.81
CA ALA A 247 -30.87 22.55 23.75
C ALA A 247 -31.45 21.61 22.67
N ASP A 248 -32.75 21.35 22.75
CA ASP A 248 -33.41 20.44 21.82
C ASP A 248 -33.20 20.91 20.37
N GLN A 249 -32.64 20.02 19.54
CA GLN A 249 -32.30 20.24 18.13
C GLN A 249 -31.12 21.19 17.86
N ASP A 250 -30.30 21.50 18.87
CA ASP A 250 -29.06 22.22 18.65
C ASP A 250 -27.99 21.32 18.01
N GLU A 251 -27.19 21.88 17.10
CA GLU A 251 -26.06 21.20 16.49
C GLU A 251 -24.78 22.03 16.68
N TRP A 252 -23.75 21.41 17.24
CA TRP A 252 -22.46 22.04 17.52
C TRP A 252 -21.41 21.66 16.48
N PHE A 253 -20.66 22.66 16.00
CA PHE A 253 -19.64 22.48 14.97
C PHE A 253 -18.25 22.82 15.52
N LYS A 254 -17.42 21.79 15.75
CA LYS A 254 -16.06 21.91 16.30
C LYS A 254 -15.19 22.88 15.50
N ASP A 255 -14.52 23.80 16.19
CA ASP A 255 -13.53 24.77 15.66
C ASP A 255 -14.00 25.54 14.42
N THR A 256 -15.32 25.65 14.24
CA THR A 256 -15.92 26.24 13.05
C THR A 256 -16.75 27.46 13.46
N PRO A 257 -16.51 28.65 12.89
CA PRO A 257 -17.34 29.82 13.18
C PRO A 257 -18.66 29.76 12.41
N CYS A 258 -19.68 30.44 12.91
CA CYS A 258 -21.01 30.61 12.31
C CYS A 258 -20.96 31.18 10.90
N SER A 259 -19.92 31.93 10.53
CA SER A 259 -19.73 32.40 9.15
C SER A 259 -19.40 31.30 8.14
N ALA A 260 -18.94 30.14 8.63
CA ALA A 260 -18.59 28.97 7.84
C ALA A 260 -19.61 27.83 7.98
N VAL A 261 -20.55 27.94 8.93
CA VAL A 261 -21.65 27.00 9.13
C VAL A 261 -22.93 27.62 8.58
N THR A 262 -23.61 26.90 7.69
CA THR A 262 -25.01 27.17 7.40
C THR A 262 -25.83 26.41 8.42
N CYS A 263 -26.31 27.07 9.47
CA CYS A 263 -27.36 26.51 10.31
C CYS A 263 -28.57 26.33 9.40
N GLU A 264 -28.77 25.12 8.90
CA GLU A 264 -29.84 24.83 7.95
C GLU A 264 -31.14 25.29 8.62
N GLN A 265 -31.73 26.33 8.04
CA GLN A 265 -32.96 26.94 8.51
C GLN A 265 -33.99 25.82 8.62
N MET A 266 -34.36 25.43 9.84
CA MET A 266 -35.30 24.34 10.02
C MET A 266 -36.56 24.62 9.20
N PRO A 267 -37.00 23.67 8.37
CA PRO A 267 -38.17 23.87 7.55
C PRO A 267 -39.40 24.20 8.43
N GLY A 268 -40.12 25.26 8.06
CA GLY A 268 -41.25 25.81 8.82
C GLY A 268 -42.57 25.65 8.11
N ALA A 269 -43.66 26.08 8.75
CA ALA A 269 -44.97 26.12 8.13
C ALA A 269 -45.05 27.23 7.06
N CYS A 270 -45.62 26.90 5.92
CA CYS A 270 -45.86 27.80 4.80
C CYS A 270 -47.37 27.94 4.55
N CYS A 271 -47.87 29.15 4.69
CA CYS A 271 -49.28 29.48 4.48
C CYS A 271 -49.50 29.87 3.02
N VAL A 272 -50.24 29.05 2.26
CA VAL A 272 -50.54 29.30 0.85
C VAL A 272 -52.04 29.15 0.61
N GLY A 273 -52.71 30.22 0.17
CA GLY A 273 -54.09 30.16 -0.31
C GLY A 273 -55.10 29.59 0.70
N GLY A 274 -54.93 29.89 1.99
CA GLY A 274 -55.79 29.41 3.08
C GLY A 274 -55.49 27.97 3.56
N GLY A 275 -54.44 27.34 3.02
CA GLY A 275 -53.88 26.09 3.53
C GLY A 275 -52.53 26.29 4.20
N CYS A 276 -52.06 25.26 4.92
CA CYS A 276 -50.77 25.25 5.59
C CYS A 276 -49.97 24.01 5.18
N LEU A 277 -48.70 24.21 4.81
CA LEU A 277 -47.74 23.17 4.44
C LEU A 277 -46.57 23.19 5.43
N GLU A 278 -46.32 22.09 6.13
CA GLU A 278 -45.19 21.97 7.06
C GLU A 278 -43.90 21.60 6.33
N GLY A 279 -42.78 21.86 6.98
CA GLY A 279 -41.51 21.31 6.53
C GLY A 279 -40.95 21.99 5.29
N LEU A 280 -41.21 23.29 5.09
CA LEU A 280 -40.71 24.05 3.94
C LEU A 280 -39.69 25.13 4.33
N GLU A 281 -38.64 25.26 3.53
CA GLU A 281 -37.66 26.35 3.64
C GLU A 281 -38.31 27.70 3.32
N GLN A 282 -37.86 28.77 4.00
CA GLN A 282 -38.37 30.13 3.81
C GLN A 282 -38.37 30.56 2.34
N THR A 283 -37.23 30.41 1.66
CA THR A 283 -37.07 30.82 0.26
C THR A 283 -38.02 30.05 -0.66
N PHE A 284 -38.23 28.76 -0.39
CA PHE A 284 -39.15 27.95 -1.19
C PHE A 284 -40.61 28.39 -0.97
N CYS A 285 -40.99 28.68 0.27
CA CYS A 285 -42.32 29.17 0.60
C CYS A 285 -42.62 30.53 -0.06
N GLU A 286 -41.75 31.51 0.14
CA GLU A 286 -41.98 32.90 -0.29
C GLU A 286 -41.77 33.09 -1.80
N VAL A 287 -40.73 32.47 -2.37
CA VAL A 287 -40.32 32.73 -3.76
C VAL A 287 -40.94 31.74 -4.74
N THR A 288 -41.01 30.46 -4.38
CA THR A 288 -41.49 29.40 -5.30
C THR A 288 -42.99 29.20 -5.18
N LEU A 289 -43.52 29.17 -3.96
CA LEU A 289 -44.96 28.97 -3.73
C LEU A 289 -45.75 30.30 -3.63
N GLY A 290 -45.06 31.42 -3.42
CA GLY A 290 -45.72 32.73 -3.23
C GLY A 290 -46.56 32.79 -1.94
N GLY A 291 -46.23 31.95 -0.96
CA GLY A 291 -46.88 31.87 0.33
C GLY A 291 -46.17 32.66 1.41
N CYS A 292 -46.73 32.63 2.60
CA CYS A 292 -46.14 33.26 3.76
C CYS A 292 -45.50 32.23 4.67
N TRP A 293 -44.22 32.42 4.94
CA TRP A 293 -43.50 31.56 5.85
C TRP A 293 -43.74 31.99 7.30
N ALA A 294 -44.19 31.05 8.14
CA ALA A 294 -44.59 31.32 9.52
C ALA A 294 -43.40 31.37 10.51
N GLY A 295 -42.20 31.01 10.06
CA GLY A 295 -40.98 30.97 10.87
C GLY A 295 -40.40 29.56 11.01
N PRO A 296 -39.13 29.42 11.43
CA PRO A 296 -38.49 28.12 11.55
C PRO A 296 -39.13 27.29 12.67
N GLY A 297 -39.27 25.99 12.47
CA GLY A 297 -39.82 25.06 13.48
C GLY A 297 -41.34 25.20 13.75
N THR A 298 -42.04 26.12 13.08
CA THR A 298 -43.49 26.26 13.21
C THR A 298 -44.23 25.11 12.54
N LEU A 299 -45.25 24.59 13.22
CA LEU A 299 -46.15 23.56 12.71
C LEU A 299 -47.49 24.18 12.30
N CYS A 300 -48.18 23.54 11.37
CA CYS A 300 -49.54 23.94 10.98
C CYS A 300 -50.56 23.76 12.11
N THR A 301 -50.17 23.06 13.18
CA THR A 301 -50.99 22.86 14.37
C THR A 301 -50.74 23.90 15.46
N ASP A 302 -49.74 24.76 15.29
CA ASP A 302 -49.41 25.77 16.28
C ASP A 302 -50.50 26.86 16.33
N PRO A 303 -50.93 27.32 17.53
CA PRO A 303 -51.96 28.34 17.66
C PRO A 303 -51.56 29.64 16.94
N GLY A 304 -52.42 30.13 16.05
CA GLY A 304 -52.21 31.39 15.33
C GLY A 304 -51.43 31.24 14.01
N VAL A 305 -50.91 30.05 13.68
CA VAL A 305 -50.24 29.81 12.40
C VAL A 305 -51.27 29.65 11.28
N CYS A 306 -51.06 30.38 10.18
CA CYS A 306 -51.92 30.41 8.98
C CYS A 306 -53.41 30.73 9.23
N VAL A 307 -53.69 31.54 10.25
CA VAL A 307 -55.05 32.03 10.54
C VAL A 307 -55.26 33.38 9.85
N PRO A 308 -56.20 33.51 8.90
CA PRO A 308 -56.53 34.80 8.31
C PRO A 308 -57.15 35.74 9.35
N GLY A 309 -56.85 37.02 9.23
CA GLY A 309 -57.41 38.09 10.06
C GLY A 309 -57.92 39.24 9.21
N ALA A 310 -58.48 40.26 9.87
CA ALA A 310 -59.01 41.42 9.18
C ALA A 310 -57.86 42.30 8.68
N CYS A 311 -57.68 42.36 7.36
CA CYS A 311 -56.76 43.27 6.72
C CYS A 311 -57.48 44.50 6.20
N CYS A 312 -57.17 45.67 6.75
CA CYS A 312 -57.76 46.94 6.33
C CYS A 312 -56.76 47.73 5.49
N ILE A 313 -56.99 47.75 4.17
CA ILE A 313 -56.16 48.49 3.21
C ILE A 313 -56.68 49.93 3.10
N PRO A 314 -55.80 50.96 3.08
CA PRO A 314 -56.22 52.34 2.90
C PRO A 314 -57.07 52.54 1.63
N ASP A 315 -58.20 53.23 1.77
CA ASP A 315 -59.19 53.49 0.71
C ASP A 315 -59.94 52.26 0.15
N ALA A 316 -59.90 51.11 0.83
CA ALA A 316 -60.68 49.91 0.51
C ALA A 316 -61.41 49.33 1.75
N ASP A 317 -62.37 48.44 1.51
CA ASP A 317 -63.04 47.67 2.58
C ASP A 317 -62.07 46.63 3.17
N CYS A 318 -62.22 46.31 4.46
CA CYS A 318 -61.39 45.29 5.10
C CYS A 318 -61.73 43.90 4.54
N VAL A 319 -60.68 43.12 4.24
CA VAL A 319 -60.76 41.77 3.67
C VAL A 319 -60.04 40.79 4.58
N GLU A 320 -60.45 39.52 4.57
CA GLU A 320 -59.72 38.48 5.31
C GLU A 320 -58.52 38.02 4.49
N LEU A 321 -57.32 38.28 5.02
CA LEU A 321 -56.04 37.92 4.43
C LEU A 321 -55.11 37.38 5.54
N LEU A 322 -54.01 36.75 5.17
CA LEU A 322 -52.94 36.47 6.12
C LEU A 322 -52.17 37.76 6.48
N GLU A 323 -51.55 37.81 7.65
CA GLU A 323 -50.83 38.99 8.16
C GLU A 323 -49.78 39.51 7.16
N CYS A 324 -48.93 38.62 6.70
CA CYS A 324 -47.92 38.82 5.67
C CYS A 324 -48.49 39.37 4.34
N GLU A 325 -49.61 38.84 3.85
CA GLU A 325 -50.27 39.30 2.62
C GLU A 325 -50.81 40.72 2.83
N CYS A 326 -51.38 40.96 4.01
CA CYS A 326 -51.89 42.27 4.40
C CYS A 326 -50.78 43.33 4.40
N VAL A 327 -49.65 43.02 5.01
CA VAL A 327 -48.44 43.87 5.01
C VAL A 327 -47.94 44.07 3.58
N GLY A 328 -47.95 43.03 2.74
CA GLY A 328 -47.58 43.10 1.33
C GLY A 328 -48.46 44.06 0.50
N PHE A 329 -49.75 44.16 0.83
CA PHE A 329 -50.68 45.13 0.23
C PHE A 329 -50.66 46.51 0.91
N GLY A 330 -49.81 46.73 1.93
CA GLY A 330 -49.73 47.97 2.69
C GLY A 330 -50.95 48.23 3.59
N GLY A 331 -51.69 47.18 3.96
CA GLY A 331 -52.81 47.23 4.88
C GLY A 331 -52.38 47.11 6.35
N VAL A 332 -53.33 47.42 7.25
CA VAL A 332 -53.17 47.19 8.70
C VAL A 332 -53.91 45.91 9.07
N PHE A 333 -53.19 44.95 9.64
CA PHE A 333 -53.73 43.67 10.08
C PHE A 333 -54.31 43.75 11.49
N GLY A 334 -55.44 43.10 11.71
CA GLY A 334 -56.04 42.87 13.03
C GLY A 334 -56.41 41.41 13.20
N GLU A 335 -56.02 40.83 14.32
CA GLU A 335 -56.35 39.45 14.67
C GLU A 335 -57.87 39.25 14.75
N ALA A 336 -58.37 38.10 14.25
CA ALA A 336 -59.77 37.73 14.42
C ALA A 336 -60.02 37.37 15.90
N GLY A 337 -60.91 38.10 16.56
CA GLY A 337 -61.31 37.87 17.96
C GLY A 337 -62.25 36.68 18.14
#